data_AF-A0A939FJM8-F1
#
_entry.id   AF-A0A939FJM8-F1
#
_cell.length_a   1.000
_cell.length_b   1.000
_cell.length_c   1.000
_cell.angle_alpha   90.00
_cell.angle_beta   90.00
_cell.angle_gamma   90.00
#
_symmetry.space_group_name_H-M   'P 1'
#
loop_
_entity.id
_entity.type
_entity.pdbx_description
1 polymer ?
#
loop_
_entity_poly.entity_id
_entity_poly.type
_entity_poly.pdbx_seq_one_letter_code
_entity_poly.pdbx_strand_id
1 'polypeptide(L)' 'AELGERARYFHLDVTSERDWQRAAAFTAAEFGGLHGLVNNAGVSTGQPLDTETVEHFRKVIDINLTGVFIGMKT' A
#
# COMPACT_ATOMS: atom_id res chain seq x y z
N ALA A 1 -20.60 7.60 -10.26
CA ALA A 1 -20.45 6.18 -10.62
C ALA A 1 -20.25 5.40 -9.34
N GLU A 2 -21.06 4.38 -9.08
CA GLU A 2 -20.92 3.53 -7.89
C GLU A 2 -20.11 2.27 -8.26
N LEU A 3 -19.27 1.80 -7.33
CA LEU A 3 -18.33 0.69 -7.57
C LEU A 3 -18.99 -0.71 -7.58
N GLY A 4 -20.31 -0.79 -7.36
CA GLY A 4 -21.08 -2.03 -7.32
C GLY A 4 -20.87 -2.87 -6.04
N GLU A 5 -21.66 -3.94 -5.89
CA GLU A 5 -21.69 -4.76 -4.67
C GLU A 5 -20.43 -5.58 -4.42
N ARG A 6 -19.56 -5.74 -5.43
CA ARG A 6 -18.30 -6.49 -5.34
C ARG A 6 -17.07 -5.62 -5.06
N ALA A 7 -17.28 -4.36 -4.73
CA ALA A 7 -16.22 -3.47 -4.30
C ALA A 7 -16.33 -3.17 -2.80
N ARG A 8 -15.19 -3.12 -2.13
CA ARG A 8 -15.07 -2.70 -0.74
C ARG A 8 -13.91 -1.74 -0.61
N TYR A 9 -14.07 -0.75 0.27
CA TYR A 9 -12.98 0.10 0.71
C TYR A 9 -12.41 -0.44 2.02
N PHE A 10 -11.09 -0.49 2.10
CA PHE A 10 -10.37 -0.74 3.35
C PHE A 10 -9.23 0.27 3.45
N HIS A 11 -9.13 0.98 4.58
CA HIS A 11 -8.03 1.91 4.80
C HIS A 11 -6.76 1.14 5.15
N LEU A 12 -5.69 1.36 4.38
CA LEU A 12 -4.41 0.66 4.51
C LEU A 12 -3.27 1.66 4.36
N ASP A 13 -2.44 1.79 5.41
CA ASP A 13 -1.10 2.35 5.29
C ASP A 13 -0.14 1.25 4.81
N VAL A 14 0.38 1.38 3.60
CA VAL A 14 1.22 0.36 2.97
C VAL A 14 2.56 0.16 3.70
N THR A 15 2.96 1.10 4.55
CA THR A 15 4.18 0.98 5.36
C THR A 15 3.98 0.16 6.64
N SER A 16 2.74 -0.22 6.97
CA SER A 16 2.37 -0.92 8.21
C SER A 16 2.07 -2.40 7.98
N GLU A 17 2.94 -3.29 8.47
CA GLU A 17 2.68 -4.75 8.42
C GLU A 17 1.36 -5.11 9.12
N ARG A 18 1.01 -4.41 10.20
CA ARG A 18 -0.23 -4.65 10.94
C ARG A 18 -1.46 -4.33 10.08
N ASP A 19 -1.44 -3.25 9.33
CA ASP A 19 -2.58 -2.91 8.48
C ASP A 19 -2.70 -3.86 7.29
N TRP A 20 -1.58 -4.32 6.73
CA TRP A 20 -1.59 -5.38 5.72
C TRP A 20 -2.23 -6.67 6.22
N GLN A 21 -1.89 -7.13 7.42
CA GLN A 21 -2.52 -8.32 8.03
C GLN A 21 -4.03 -8.14 8.19
N ARG A 22 -4.47 -6.93 8.59
CA ARG A 22 -5.91 -6.63 8.70
C ARG A 22 -6.59 -6.58 7.34
N ALA A 23 -5.94 -6.02 6.31
CA ALA A 23 -6.46 -5.97 4.95
C ALA A 23 -6.61 -7.37 4.36
N ALA A 24 -5.60 -8.24 4.53
CA ALA A 24 -5.67 -9.64 4.07
C ALA A 24 -6.81 -10.41 4.76
N ALA A 25 -6.96 -10.27 6.08
CA ALA A 25 -8.06 -10.89 6.82
C ALA A 25 -9.43 -10.38 6.35
N PHE A 26 -9.56 -9.07 6.13
CA PHE A 26 -10.79 -8.47 5.60
C PHE A 26 -11.12 -9.00 4.20
N THR A 27 -10.14 -9.04 3.30
CA THR A 27 -10.31 -9.59 1.94
C THR A 27 -10.75 -11.04 1.97
N ALA A 28 -10.16 -11.87 2.84
CA ALA A 28 -10.56 -13.26 3.00
C ALA A 28 -12.01 -13.39 3.49
N ALA A 29 -12.43 -12.56 4.44
CA ALA A 29 -13.80 -12.57 4.97
C ALA A 29 -14.85 -12.12 3.93
N GLU A 30 -14.57 -11.07 3.16
CA GLU A 30 -15.52 -10.49 2.20
C GLU A 30 -15.57 -11.25 0.86
N PHE A 31 -14.43 -11.76 0.40
CA PHE A 31 -14.28 -12.28 -0.97
C PHE A 31 -13.80 -13.73 -1.04
N GLY A 32 -13.56 -14.38 0.09
CA GLY A 32 -13.10 -15.76 0.16
C GLY A 32 -11.59 -15.96 -0.07
N GLY A 33 -10.85 -14.89 -0.36
CA GLY A 33 -9.39 -14.93 -0.52
C GLY A 33 -8.82 -13.88 -1.46
N LEU A 34 -7.47 -13.82 -1.52
CA LEU A 34 -6.72 -12.94 -2.41
C LEU A 34 -6.20 -13.73 -3.61
N HIS A 35 -6.61 -13.33 -4.83
CA HIS A 35 -6.19 -13.99 -6.07
C HIS A 35 -5.18 -13.17 -6.88
N GLY A 36 -5.10 -11.87 -6.61
CA GLY A 36 -4.18 -10.95 -7.26
C GLY A 36 -4.00 -9.72 -6.40
N LEU A 37 -2.78 -9.19 -6.39
CA LEU A 37 -2.40 -8.00 -5.65
C LEU A 37 -1.83 -6.96 -6.61
N VAL A 38 -2.36 -5.74 -6.55
CA VAL A 38 -1.82 -4.60 -7.29
C VAL A 38 -1.20 -3.64 -6.28
N ASN A 39 0.13 -3.72 -6.13
CA ASN A 39 0.90 -2.79 -5.33
C ASN A 39 1.06 -1.48 -6.11
N ASN A 40 0.17 -0.52 -5.85
CA ASN A 40 0.09 0.74 -6.60
C ASN A 40 0.48 1.99 -5.79
N ALA A 41 0.51 1.91 -4.46
CA ALA A 41 0.81 3.07 -3.64
C ALA A 41 2.18 3.64 -3.98
N GLY A 42 2.23 4.94 -4.26
CA GLY A 42 3.41 5.61 -4.74
C GLY A 42 3.36 7.10 -4.46
N VAL A 43 4.46 7.65 -3.96
CA VAL A 43 4.67 9.09 -3.79
C VAL A 43 5.97 9.52 -4.47
N SER A 44 6.03 10.78 -4.86
CA SER A 44 7.25 11.43 -5.36
C SER A 44 7.37 12.79 -4.69
N THR A 45 8.60 13.22 -4.42
CA THR A 45 8.90 14.51 -3.81
C THR A 45 8.94 15.63 -4.85
N GLY A 46 9.25 15.29 -6.11
CA GLY A 46 9.44 16.25 -7.19
C GLY A 46 10.57 17.27 -6.96
N GLN A 47 11.41 17.07 -5.94
CA GLN A 47 12.49 18.00 -5.59
C GLN A 47 13.74 17.71 -6.43
N PRO A 48 14.50 18.76 -6.79
CA PRO A 48 15.89 18.61 -7.23
C PRO A 48 16.73 17.84 -6.20
N LEU A 49 17.75 17.12 -6.66
CA LEU A 49 18.58 16.25 -5.83
C LEU A 49 19.33 17.02 -4.72
N ASP A 50 19.80 18.22 -5.03
CA ASP A 50 20.56 19.08 -4.11
C ASP A 50 19.70 19.71 -3.01
N THR A 51 18.38 19.76 -3.20
CA THR A 51 17.42 20.25 -2.20
C THR A 51 16.60 19.13 -1.57
N GLU A 52 16.81 17.88 -2.00
CA GLU A 52 16.11 16.73 -1.44
C GLU A 52 16.65 16.37 -0.05
N THR A 53 15.73 16.09 0.87
CA THR A 53 16.11 15.64 2.21
C THR A 53 16.16 14.12 2.27
N VAL A 54 17.10 13.59 3.05
CA VAL A 54 17.19 12.15 3.29
C VAL A 54 15.91 11.61 3.94
N GLU A 55 15.26 12.41 4.79
CA GLU A 55 13.99 12.03 5.44
C GLU A 55 12.87 11.83 4.42
N HIS A 56 12.69 12.78 3.49
CA HIS A 56 11.72 12.65 2.41
C HIS A 56 12.06 11.49 1.47
N PHE A 57 13.32 11.32 1.09
CA PHE A 57 13.73 10.19 0.27
C PHE A 57 13.43 8.84 0.96
N ARG A 58 13.72 8.71 2.27
CA ARG A 58 13.36 7.51 3.04
C ARG A 58 11.86 7.26 3.02
N LYS A 59 11.04 8.29 3.19
CA LYS A 59 9.58 8.15 3.10
C LYS A 59 9.12 7.63 1.73
N VAL A 60 9.74 8.08 0.64
CA VAL A 60 9.48 7.55 -0.71
C VAL A 60 9.83 6.06 -0.77
N ILE A 61 10.99 5.65 -0.25
CA ILE A 61 11.41 4.25 -0.20
C ILE A 61 10.45 3.41 0.65
N ASP A 62 10.05 3.91 1.82
CA ASP A 62 9.15 3.18 2.72
C ASP A 62 7.78 2.92 2.06
N ILE A 63 7.23 3.89 1.35
CA ILE A 63 5.93 3.75 0.68
C ILE A 63 6.06 2.93 -0.61
N ASN A 64 6.99 3.31 -1.49
CA ASN A 64 7.03 2.81 -2.87
C ASN A 64 7.80 1.49 -3.00
N LEU A 65 8.65 1.13 -2.04
CA LEU A 65 9.49 -0.07 -2.10
C LEU A 65 9.25 -0.99 -0.91
N THR A 66 9.44 -0.51 0.32
CA THR A 66 9.22 -1.32 1.53
C THR A 66 7.76 -1.76 1.62
N GLY A 67 6.81 -0.87 1.34
CA GLY A 67 5.39 -1.20 1.34
C GLY A 67 4.99 -2.26 0.31
N VAL A 68 5.63 -2.24 -0.87
CA VAL A 68 5.45 -3.30 -1.89
C VAL A 68 5.95 -4.64 -1.37
N PHE A 69 7.12 -4.66 -0.72
CA PHE A 69 7.67 -5.87 -0.11
C PHE A 69 6.72 -6.43 0.97
N ILE A 70 6.22 -5.58 1.87
CA ILE A 70 5.29 -6.00 2.92
C ILE A 70 4.01 -6.60 2.30
N GLY A 71 3.46 -5.94 1.27
CA GLY A 71 2.28 -6.43 0.56
C GLY A 71 2.48 -7.80 -0.09
N MET A 72 3.66 -8.08 -0.65
CA MET A 72 3.97 -9.41 -1.21
C MET A 72 4.23 -10.48 -0.15
N LYS A 73 4.75 -10.10 1.02
CA LYS A 73 5.07 -11.01 2.14
C LYS A 73 3.82 -11.47 2.90
N THR A 74 2.80 -10.60 2.97
CA THR A 74 1.56 -10.78 3.75
C THR A 74 0.68 -11.85 3.13
#